data_AF-A0A1I0GKA4-F1
#
_entry.id   AF-A0A1I0GKA4-F1
#
_cell.length_a   1.000
_cell.length_b   1.000
_cell.length_c   1.000
_cell.angle_alpha   90.00
_cell.angle_beta   90.00
_cell.angle_gamma   90.00
#
_symmetry.space_group_name_H-M   'P 1'
#
loop_
_entity.id
_entity.type
_entity.pdbx_description
1 polymer ?
#
loop_
_entity_poly.entity_id
_entity_poly.type
_entity_poly.pdbx_seq_one_letter_code
_entity_poly.pdbx_strand_id
1 'polypeptide(L)'
;MTSLQLLSERSATAHLSNGAHYSLYSRLLRGQVEAERDNARDFLQEQLEIAKTLPSNLPADLNELSTWVASNSHSVAEQYRVYLEERRAGGPRKFFTNKAHALYFLQSVAPSKLVDGAWLYGTVKYANDWRYHGLIRTYLEELGDGEPALNHVVLYRNLLTEHDCAPIAQLDDSLYLQGAIQLGLGHLSDEFLPEILGYNLGYEQLPLHLLITSFELSELGIDPYYFTLHVTIDNASSGHAYKAVQAVLDLLPNDDSKGEFIERLRAGYLLNDLGIGSTDIVRAFDLEEEVVSMLETKSTFGQHMHSDYCRLEGRTINDWLATPGQSRQLLSALEDRGWIKRNQDPQDSRFWQLIDGPGAVMFGVFSGYEMQLLKDWIAGDWQASEQSNPFRTRFRRRPVATTDTEQSPRSAPSLPFEKLVELIAPDSHPTPEGLAATRIYARQLAQGSLTR
;
A
#
# COMPACT_ATOMS: atom_id res chain seq x y z
N MET A 1 19.37 -6.15 -46.30
CA MET A 1 18.30 -5.16 -46.07
C MET A 1 16.98 -5.87 -46.28
N THR A 2 16.45 -6.43 -45.20
CA THR A 2 15.31 -7.35 -45.22
C THR A 2 14.10 -6.56 -44.76
N SER A 3 13.12 -6.45 -45.65
CA SER A 3 11.87 -5.71 -45.49
C SER A 3 11.08 -6.25 -44.29
N LEU A 4 10.85 -5.40 -43.28
CA LEU A 4 9.89 -5.66 -42.22
C LEU A 4 8.48 -5.47 -42.80
N GLN A 5 7.85 -6.57 -43.19
CA GLN A 5 6.40 -6.58 -43.45
C GLN A 5 5.68 -6.46 -42.11
N LEU A 6 4.89 -5.41 -41.97
CA LEU A 6 3.90 -5.23 -40.91
C LEU A 6 2.83 -6.31 -41.04
N LEU A 7 2.98 -7.38 -40.25
CA LEU A 7 1.88 -8.30 -39.94
C LEU A 7 0.93 -7.58 -38.98
N SER A 8 -0.20 -7.15 -39.53
CA SER A 8 -1.38 -6.76 -38.77
C SER A 8 -2.00 -8.01 -38.15
N GLU A 9 -1.49 -8.44 -36.99
CA GLU A 9 -2.20 -9.37 -36.14
C GLU A 9 -2.99 -8.59 -35.11
N ARG A 10 -4.31 -8.72 -35.18
CA ARG A 10 -5.21 -8.30 -34.11
C ARG A 10 -4.90 -9.19 -32.91
N SER A 11 -4.03 -8.72 -32.03
CA SER A 11 -3.95 -9.25 -30.67
C SER A 11 -5.33 -9.10 -30.04
N ALA A 12 -5.89 -10.22 -29.57
CA ALA A 12 -7.06 -10.22 -28.71
C ALA A 12 -6.63 -9.74 -27.32
N THR A 13 -6.12 -8.52 -27.22
CA THR A 13 -6.19 -7.78 -25.97
C THR A 13 -7.66 -7.44 -25.80
N ALA A 14 -8.34 -8.15 -24.89
CA ALA A 14 -9.34 -7.48 -24.10
C ALA A 14 -8.63 -6.25 -23.53
N HIS A 15 -8.83 -5.09 -24.17
CA HIS A 15 -8.54 -3.82 -23.54
C HIS A 15 -9.38 -3.83 -22.27
N LEU A 16 -8.75 -4.15 -21.13
CA LEU A 16 -9.29 -3.77 -19.84
C LEU A 16 -9.54 -2.27 -19.98
N SER A 17 -10.80 -1.88 -20.07
CA SER A 17 -11.16 -0.48 -19.94
C SER A 17 -10.54 -0.05 -18.62
N ASN A 18 -9.54 0.84 -18.66
CA ASN A 18 -8.91 1.36 -17.45
C ASN A 18 -10.03 1.79 -16.52
N GLY A 19 -10.18 1.07 -15.40
CA GLY A 19 -11.22 1.36 -14.42
C GLY A 19 -11.15 2.81 -13.95
N ALA A 20 -12.29 3.36 -13.56
CA ALA A 20 -12.43 4.78 -13.31
C ALA A 20 -11.51 5.26 -12.18
N HIS A 21 -11.37 4.47 -11.11
CA HIS A 21 -10.53 4.82 -9.96
C HIS A 21 -9.05 4.80 -10.33
N TYR A 22 -8.57 3.74 -10.99
CA TYR A 22 -7.17 3.66 -11.45
C TYR A 22 -6.81 4.81 -12.39
N SER A 23 -7.73 5.15 -13.29
CA SER A 23 -7.59 6.22 -14.27
C SER A 23 -7.42 7.57 -13.58
N LEU A 24 -8.28 7.90 -12.62
CA LEU A 24 -8.21 9.13 -11.83
C LEU A 24 -6.97 9.14 -10.92
N TYR A 25 -6.72 8.07 -10.16
CA TYR A 25 -5.54 7.88 -9.31
C TYR A 25 -4.25 8.17 -10.08
N SER A 26 -4.10 7.56 -11.26
CA SER A 26 -2.89 7.70 -12.08
C SER A 26 -2.67 9.12 -12.58
N ARG A 27 -3.74 9.84 -12.94
CA ARG A 27 -3.64 11.22 -13.43
C ARG A 27 -3.37 12.22 -12.30
N LEU A 28 -4.03 12.06 -11.15
CA LEU A 28 -3.80 12.88 -9.97
C LEU A 28 -2.40 12.67 -9.38
N LEU A 29 -1.91 11.43 -9.40
CA LEU A 29 -0.54 11.13 -8.96
C LEU A 29 0.48 11.80 -9.89
N ARG A 30 0.31 11.72 -11.21
CA ARG A 30 1.25 12.32 -12.20
C ARG A 30 1.16 13.85 -12.34
N GLY A 31 0.55 14.54 -11.38
CA GLY A 31 0.48 16.01 -11.37
C GLY A 31 -0.42 16.62 -12.45
N GLN A 32 -1.36 15.88 -13.05
CA GLN A 32 -2.32 16.42 -14.04
C GLN A 32 -3.52 17.12 -13.38
N VAL A 33 -3.27 17.82 -12.26
CA VAL A 33 -4.29 18.27 -11.31
C VAL A 33 -5.23 19.29 -11.93
N GLU A 34 -4.71 20.33 -12.58
CA GLU A 34 -5.53 21.37 -13.23
C GLU A 34 -6.49 20.80 -14.27
N ALA A 35 -6.08 19.76 -15.01
CA ALA A 35 -6.91 19.11 -16.01
C ALA A 35 -7.97 18.20 -15.39
N GLU A 36 -7.72 17.65 -14.21
CA GLU A 36 -8.60 16.70 -13.52
C GLU A 36 -9.39 17.31 -12.37
N ARG A 37 -9.27 18.62 -12.13
CA ARG A 37 -9.87 19.28 -10.96
C ARG A 37 -11.37 19.01 -10.85
N ASP A 38 -12.11 19.17 -11.95
CA ASP A 38 -13.56 18.96 -11.98
C ASP A 38 -13.90 17.47 -11.81
N ASN A 39 -13.17 16.56 -12.48
CA ASN A 39 -13.34 15.12 -12.32
C ASN A 39 -13.10 14.65 -10.87
N ALA A 40 -12.06 15.19 -10.22
CA ALA A 40 -11.74 14.88 -8.83
C ALA A 40 -12.80 15.42 -7.87
N ARG A 41 -13.35 16.62 -8.14
CA ARG A 41 -14.45 17.20 -7.36
C ARG A 41 -15.70 16.33 -7.46
N ASP A 42 -16.12 15.99 -8.68
CA ASP A 42 -17.32 15.18 -8.91
C ASP A 42 -17.17 13.79 -8.28
N PHE A 43 -15.98 13.18 -8.43
CA PHE A 43 -15.65 11.92 -7.79
C PHE A 43 -15.76 11.99 -6.26
N LEU A 44 -15.15 12.99 -5.60
CA LEU A 44 -15.24 13.14 -4.14
C LEU A 44 -16.68 13.36 -3.68
N GLN A 45 -17.47 14.16 -4.42
CA GLN A 45 -18.87 14.38 -4.10
C GLN A 45 -19.67 13.06 -4.17
N GLU A 46 -19.46 12.25 -5.20
CA GLU A 46 -20.07 10.91 -5.30
C GLU A 46 -19.67 10.04 -4.11
N GLN A 47 -18.38 9.98 -3.76
CA GLN A 47 -17.91 9.20 -2.63
C GLN A 47 -18.49 9.70 -1.30
N LEU A 48 -18.63 11.00 -1.11
CA LEU A 48 -19.22 11.59 0.09
C LEU A 48 -20.71 11.24 0.22
N GLU A 49 -21.47 11.21 -0.87
CA GLU A 49 -22.87 10.76 -0.83
C GLU A 49 -22.99 9.29 -0.42
N ILE A 50 -22.06 8.43 -0.88
CA ILE A 50 -22.01 7.03 -0.44
C ILE A 50 -21.62 6.96 1.04
N ALA A 51 -20.56 7.67 1.45
CA ALA A 51 -20.04 7.66 2.82
C ALA A 51 -21.08 8.10 3.85
N LYS A 52 -21.93 9.08 3.53
CA LYS A 52 -23.02 9.55 4.42
C LYS A 52 -24.04 8.46 4.78
N THR A 53 -24.10 7.36 4.02
CA THR A 53 -24.98 6.23 4.32
C THR A 53 -24.39 5.25 5.35
N LEU A 54 -23.10 5.36 5.64
CA LEU A 54 -22.39 4.49 6.56
C LEU A 54 -22.66 4.87 8.03
N PRO A 55 -22.65 3.88 8.94
CA PRO A 55 -22.77 4.16 10.37
C PRO A 55 -21.55 4.93 10.87
N SER A 56 -21.77 6.02 11.61
CA SER A 56 -20.69 6.76 12.27
C SER A 56 -20.63 6.43 13.76
N ASN A 57 -19.42 6.19 14.26
CA ASN A 57 -19.11 6.08 15.69
C ASN A 57 -18.50 7.36 16.27
N LEU A 58 -18.48 8.48 15.53
CA LEU A 58 -17.99 9.77 16.02
C LEU A 58 -18.93 10.32 17.11
N PRO A 59 -18.39 10.90 18.21
CA PRO A 59 -19.20 11.50 19.25
C PRO A 59 -20.02 12.67 18.71
N ALA A 60 -21.18 12.95 19.33
CA ALA A 60 -22.04 14.06 18.92
C ALA A 60 -21.41 15.42 19.25
N ASP A 61 -20.81 15.54 20.45
CA ASP A 61 -20.03 16.71 20.88
C ASP A 61 -18.54 16.52 20.51
N LEU A 62 -17.98 17.45 19.74
CA LEU A 62 -16.58 17.40 19.33
C LEU A 62 -15.60 17.59 20.51
N ASN A 63 -16.05 18.14 21.63
CA ASN A 63 -15.22 18.22 22.84
C ASN A 63 -14.92 16.82 23.43
N GLU A 64 -15.68 15.79 23.04
CA GLU A 64 -15.46 14.41 23.48
C GLU A 64 -14.43 13.67 22.63
N LEU A 65 -13.94 14.26 21.53
CA LEU A 65 -13.01 13.61 20.59
C LEU A 65 -11.75 13.05 21.28
N SER A 66 -11.13 13.80 22.19
CA SER A 66 -9.93 13.32 22.90
C SER A 66 -10.21 12.05 23.72
N THR A 67 -11.35 12.00 24.40
CA THR A 67 -11.77 10.84 25.20
C THR A 67 -12.12 9.65 24.30
N TRP A 68 -12.77 9.92 23.18
CA TRP A 68 -13.12 8.92 22.18
C TRP A 68 -11.89 8.27 21.54
N VAL A 69 -10.91 9.07 21.08
CA VAL A 69 -9.64 8.55 20.53
C VAL A 69 -8.89 7.71 21.57
N ALA A 70 -8.81 8.17 22.82
CA ALA A 70 -8.16 7.41 23.89
C ALA A 70 -8.87 6.07 24.16
N SER A 71 -10.20 6.06 24.12
CA SER A 71 -11.02 4.84 24.31
C SER A 71 -10.83 3.85 23.17
N ASN A 72 -10.80 4.33 21.91
CA ASN A 72 -10.53 3.49 20.74
C ASN A 72 -9.13 2.88 20.82
N SER A 73 -8.11 3.67 21.16
CA SER A 73 -6.74 3.19 21.34
C SER A 73 -6.65 2.10 22.42
N HIS A 74 -7.33 2.29 23.56
CA HIS A 74 -7.39 1.28 24.62
C HIS A 74 -8.08 -0.02 24.15
N SER A 75 -9.19 0.09 23.42
CA SER A 75 -9.91 -1.06 22.86
C SER A 75 -9.04 -1.85 21.88
N VAL A 76 -8.29 -1.17 21.00
CA VAL A 76 -7.36 -1.82 20.07
C VAL A 76 -6.23 -2.53 20.82
N ALA A 77 -5.65 -1.88 21.84
CA ALA A 77 -4.60 -2.49 22.66
C ALA A 77 -5.07 -3.76 23.37
N GLU A 78 -6.31 -3.75 23.90
CA GLU A 78 -6.90 -4.92 24.55
C GLU A 78 -7.16 -6.07 23.58
N GLN A 79 -7.70 -5.78 22.40
CA GLN A 79 -7.89 -6.78 21.35
C GLN A 79 -6.57 -7.39 20.87
N TYR A 80 -5.53 -6.56 20.74
CA TYR A 80 -4.19 -7.05 20.38
C TYR A 80 -3.56 -7.90 21.50
N ARG A 81 -3.79 -7.55 22.77
CA ARG A 81 -3.38 -8.38 23.91
C ARG A 81 -3.99 -9.77 23.84
N VAL A 82 -5.29 -9.87 23.56
CA VAL A 82 -5.99 -11.15 23.37
C VAL A 82 -5.37 -11.95 22.23
N TYR A 83 -5.14 -11.32 21.07
CA TYR A 83 -4.45 -11.96 19.96
C TYR A 83 -3.06 -12.52 20.37
N LEU A 84 -2.24 -11.73 21.08
CA LEU A 84 -0.93 -12.19 21.54
C LEU A 84 -1.00 -13.36 22.54
N GLU A 85 -2.03 -13.42 23.37
CA GLU A 85 -2.27 -14.55 24.29
C GLU A 85 -2.61 -15.83 23.52
N GLU A 86 -3.49 -15.75 22.52
CA GLU A 86 -3.79 -16.86 21.60
C GLU A 86 -2.52 -17.34 20.90
N ARG A 87 -1.67 -16.41 20.43
CA ARG A 87 -0.38 -16.72 19.80
C ARG A 87 0.61 -17.39 20.75
N ARG A 88 0.67 -16.98 22.01
CA ARG A 88 1.51 -17.63 23.04
C ARG A 88 1.03 -19.04 23.37
N ALA A 89 -0.28 -19.29 23.26
CA ALA A 89 -0.88 -20.61 23.45
C ALA A 89 -0.68 -21.55 22.23
N GLY A 90 -0.01 -21.09 21.17
CA GLY A 90 0.23 -21.89 19.95
C GLY A 90 -0.88 -21.77 18.92
N GLY A 91 -1.76 -20.77 19.02
CA GLY A 91 -2.77 -20.48 18.01
C GLY A 91 -2.17 -20.09 16.65
N PRO A 92 -2.90 -20.33 15.54
CA PRO A 92 -2.43 -20.04 14.19
C PRO A 92 -2.41 -18.53 13.89
N ARG A 93 -1.91 -18.17 12.70
CA ARG A 93 -1.99 -16.78 12.19
C ARG A 93 -3.44 -16.44 11.92
N LYS A 94 -3.82 -15.20 12.24
CA LYS A 94 -5.17 -14.69 12.07
C LYS A 94 -5.35 -14.10 10.67
N PHE A 95 -4.32 -13.50 10.09
CA PHE A 95 -4.41 -12.91 8.76
C PHE A 95 -3.77 -13.79 7.70
N PHE A 96 -2.47 -14.07 7.82
CA PHE A 96 -1.74 -14.70 6.72
C PHE A 96 -1.55 -16.18 6.96
N THR A 97 -1.99 -17.01 6.02
CA THR A 97 -1.81 -18.48 6.09
C THR A 97 -0.38 -18.90 5.72
N ASN A 98 0.24 -18.22 4.75
CA ASN A 98 1.60 -18.46 4.27
C ASN A 98 2.24 -17.14 3.79
N LYS A 99 3.44 -17.20 3.22
CA LYS A 99 4.16 -15.99 2.79
C LYS A 99 3.55 -15.40 1.52
N ALA A 100 3.09 -16.22 0.58
CA ALA A 100 2.40 -15.77 -0.61
C ALA A 100 1.14 -14.95 -0.28
N HIS A 101 0.36 -15.39 0.72
CA HIS A 101 -0.80 -14.63 1.21
C HIS A 101 -0.38 -13.23 1.71
N ALA A 102 0.68 -13.13 2.51
CA ALA A 102 1.17 -11.83 2.95
C ALA A 102 1.62 -10.94 1.78
N LEU A 103 2.30 -11.50 0.78
CA LEU A 103 2.73 -10.74 -0.41
C LEU A 103 1.55 -10.29 -1.28
N TYR A 104 0.52 -11.13 -1.42
CA TYR A 104 -0.75 -10.75 -2.06
C TYR A 104 -1.35 -9.54 -1.36
N PHE A 105 -1.49 -9.58 -0.03
CA PHE A 105 -2.00 -8.45 0.74
C PHE A 105 -1.19 -7.16 0.49
N LEU A 106 0.14 -7.24 0.55
CA LEU A 106 1.03 -6.09 0.30
C LEU A 106 0.85 -5.52 -1.12
N GLN A 107 0.65 -6.39 -2.11
CA GLN A 107 0.38 -5.96 -3.48
C GLN A 107 -0.98 -5.27 -3.57
N SER A 108 -2.03 -5.86 -3.00
CA SER A 108 -3.41 -5.36 -3.09
C SER A 108 -3.61 -4.01 -2.39
N VAL A 109 -2.93 -3.75 -1.27
CA VAL A 109 -3.05 -2.45 -0.56
C VAL A 109 -2.11 -1.37 -1.10
N ALA A 110 -1.21 -1.73 -2.03
CA ALA A 110 -0.20 -0.82 -2.56
C ALA A 110 -0.75 0.51 -3.09
N PRO A 111 -1.89 0.59 -3.81
CA PRO A 111 -2.40 1.87 -4.29
C PRO A 111 -2.64 2.90 -3.18
N SER A 112 -3.12 2.48 -2.01
CA SER A 112 -3.30 3.39 -0.85
C SER A 112 -1.98 3.73 -0.17
N LYS A 113 -1.08 2.74 -0.01
CA LYS A 113 0.17 2.89 0.73
C LYS A 113 1.26 3.64 -0.04
N LEU A 114 1.15 3.69 -1.37
CA LEU A 114 2.05 4.45 -2.24
C LEU A 114 1.72 5.95 -2.34
N VAL A 115 0.62 6.39 -1.73
CA VAL A 115 0.21 7.79 -1.63
C VAL A 115 -0.09 8.20 -0.18
N ASP A 116 0.48 7.48 0.78
CA ASP A 116 0.28 7.72 2.21
C ASP A 116 0.59 9.17 2.59
N GLY A 117 -0.28 9.78 3.39
CA GLY A 117 -0.25 11.20 3.73
C GLY A 117 -0.79 12.17 2.66
N ALA A 118 -1.08 11.72 1.43
CA ALA A 118 -1.39 12.64 0.32
C ALA A 118 -2.60 13.56 0.58
N TRP A 119 -3.57 13.15 1.39
CA TRP A 119 -4.75 13.98 1.74
C TRP A 119 -4.38 15.28 2.46
N LEU A 120 -3.20 15.35 3.09
CA LEU A 120 -2.69 16.54 3.77
C LEU A 120 -1.86 17.45 2.87
N TYR A 121 -1.54 17.03 1.65
CA TYR A 121 -0.63 17.76 0.77
C TYR A 121 -1.02 19.24 0.64
N GLY A 122 -2.28 19.55 0.33
CA GLY A 122 -2.73 20.92 0.15
C GLY A 122 -2.59 21.83 1.39
N THR A 123 -2.48 21.26 2.60
CA THR A 123 -2.32 22.02 3.85
C THR A 123 -0.98 22.76 3.92
N VAL A 124 0.06 22.28 3.20
CA VAL A 124 1.39 22.90 3.17
C VAL A 124 1.39 24.32 2.59
N LYS A 125 0.32 24.69 1.88
CA LYS A 125 0.09 26.05 1.37
C LYS A 125 -0.21 27.07 2.48
N TYR A 126 -0.57 26.60 3.67
CA TYR A 126 -1.07 27.39 4.80
C TYR A 126 -0.07 27.51 5.96
N ALA A 127 1.23 27.40 5.69
CA ALA A 127 2.29 27.46 6.71
C ALA A 127 2.27 28.71 7.61
N ASN A 128 1.71 29.83 7.14
CA ASN A 128 1.58 31.07 7.91
C ASN A 128 0.42 31.05 8.91
N ASP A 129 -0.46 30.05 8.85
CA ASP A 129 -1.59 29.89 9.77
C ASP A 129 -1.29 28.76 10.76
N TRP A 130 -1.12 29.13 12.03
CA TRP A 130 -0.72 28.19 13.09
C TRP A 130 -1.70 27.03 13.26
N ARG A 131 -2.98 27.22 12.89
CA ARG A 131 -4.02 26.18 12.98
C ARG A 131 -3.73 24.99 12.07
N TYR A 132 -2.97 25.20 10.99
CA TYR A 132 -2.56 24.15 10.06
C TYR A 132 -1.27 23.44 10.48
N HIS A 133 -0.52 23.96 11.46
CA HIS A 133 0.81 23.41 11.80
C HIS A 133 0.75 21.95 12.23
N GLY A 134 -0.31 21.52 12.93
CA GLY A 134 -0.51 20.11 13.29
C GLY A 134 -0.67 19.19 12.07
N LEU A 135 -1.45 19.62 11.07
CA LEU A 135 -1.64 18.90 9.81
C LEU A 135 -0.36 18.86 8.98
N ILE A 136 0.29 20.01 8.83
CA ILE A 136 1.55 20.12 8.07
C ILE A 136 2.65 19.26 8.72
N ARG A 137 2.75 19.26 10.06
CA ARG A 137 3.71 18.43 10.78
C ARG A 137 3.43 16.94 10.57
N THR A 138 2.16 16.54 10.61
CA THR A 138 1.75 15.16 10.33
C THR A 138 2.18 14.76 8.92
N TYR A 139 1.85 15.56 7.90
CA TYR A 139 2.31 15.33 6.53
C TYR A 139 3.83 15.19 6.44
N LEU A 140 4.59 16.13 7.00
CA LEU A 140 6.06 16.05 6.95
C LEU A 140 6.63 14.81 7.67
N GLU A 141 5.96 14.28 8.70
CA GLU A 141 6.33 13.00 9.34
C GLU A 141 6.09 11.82 8.39
N GLU A 142 4.98 11.80 7.64
CA GLU A 142 4.70 10.80 6.57
C GLU A 142 5.79 10.83 5.47
N LEU A 143 6.27 12.04 5.14
CA LEU A 143 7.37 12.24 4.20
C LEU A 143 8.74 11.85 4.80
N GLY A 144 8.77 11.40 6.05
CA GLY A 144 9.97 10.99 6.78
C GLY A 144 10.87 12.15 7.19
N ASP A 145 10.35 13.37 7.28
CA ASP A 145 11.16 14.60 7.41
C ASP A 145 12.19 14.80 6.29
N GLY A 146 12.00 14.11 5.16
CA GLY A 146 12.96 14.03 4.06
C GLY A 146 14.10 13.03 4.29
N GLU A 147 14.04 12.22 5.35
CA GLU A 147 14.89 11.05 5.52
C GLU A 147 14.32 9.83 4.80
N PRO A 148 15.00 9.28 3.78
CA PRO A 148 14.46 8.17 2.99
C PRO A 148 14.20 6.89 3.81
N ALA A 149 14.91 6.70 4.93
CA ALA A 149 14.68 5.58 5.84
C ALA A 149 13.42 5.73 6.70
N LEU A 150 12.77 6.89 6.67
CA LEU A 150 11.53 7.19 7.39
C LEU A 150 10.39 7.58 6.45
N ASN A 151 10.65 7.88 5.17
CA ASN A 151 9.62 8.25 4.21
C ASN A 151 8.72 7.05 3.87
N HIS A 152 7.42 7.20 4.12
CA HIS A 152 6.45 6.11 4.07
C HIS A 152 6.38 5.46 2.69
N VAL A 153 6.33 6.27 1.63
CA VAL A 153 6.28 5.78 0.24
C VAL A 153 7.59 5.11 -0.18
N VAL A 154 8.75 5.64 0.22
CA VAL A 154 10.06 5.00 -0.04
C VAL A 154 10.15 3.67 0.69
N LEU A 155 9.73 3.61 1.96
CA LEU A 155 9.70 2.38 2.75
C LEU A 155 8.82 1.32 2.09
N TYR A 156 7.61 1.69 1.65
CA TYR A 156 6.68 0.76 1.01
C TYR A 156 7.20 0.27 -0.35
N ARG A 157 7.76 1.16 -1.18
CA ARG A 157 8.39 0.79 -2.46
C ARG A 157 9.53 -0.21 -2.24
N ASN A 158 10.40 0.06 -1.26
CA ASN A 158 11.50 -0.85 -0.93
C ASN A 158 11.00 -2.21 -0.46
N LEU A 159 9.94 -2.26 0.34
CA LEU A 159 9.29 -3.50 0.77
C LEU A 159 8.79 -4.32 -0.43
N LEU A 160 8.12 -3.68 -1.39
CA LEU A 160 7.65 -4.34 -2.61
C LEU A 160 8.81 -4.82 -3.49
N THR A 161 9.87 -4.02 -3.62
CA THR A 161 11.06 -4.38 -4.42
C THR A 161 11.86 -5.51 -3.77
N GLU A 162 12.02 -5.53 -2.46
CA GLU A 162 12.75 -6.57 -1.72
C GLU A 162 12.16 -7.97 -1.95
N HIS A 163 10.84 -8.05 -2.15
CA HIS A 163 10.14 -9.29 -2.45
C HIS A 163 9.75 -9.47 -3.91
N ASP A 164 10.15 -8.53 -4.78
CA ASP A 164 9.77 -8.50 -6.20
C ASP A 164 8.26 -8.77 -6.40
N CYS A 165 7.46 -8.04 -5.62
CA CYS A 165 5.99 -8.19 -5.52
C CYS A 165 5.22 -6.94 -5.92
N ALA A 166 5.89 -5.93 -6.48
CA ALA A 166 5.20 -4.78 -7.07
C ALA A 166 4.25 -5.24 -8.20
N PRO A 167 3.02 -4.68 -8.30
CA PRO A 167 2.11 -5.03 -9.38
C PRO A 167 2.74 -4.75 -10.76
N ILE A 168 2.83 -5.77 -11.61
CA ILE A 168 3.31 -5.65 -13.00
C ILE A 168 2.16 -5.22 -13.92
N ALA A 169 0.94 -5.64 -13.59
CA ALA A 169 -0.29 -5.26 -14.26
C ALA A 169 -1.14 -4.35 -13.35
N GLN A 170 -2.14 -3.72 -13.96
CA GLN A 170 -3.16 -2.99 -13.21
C GLN A 170 -3.89 -3.95 -12.26
N LEU A 171 -4.05 -3.56 -11.00
CA LEU A 171 -4.88 -4.28 -10.03
C LEU A 171 -6.37 -4.04 -10.31
N ASP A 172 -7.23 -4.78 -9.60
CA ASP A 172 -8.67 -4.50 -9.62
C ASP A 172 -8.97 -3.03 -9.29
N ASP A 173 -9.89 -2.41 -10.03
CA ASP A 173 -10.16 -0.98 -9.93
C ASP A 173 -10.63 -0.55 -8.54
N SER A 174 -11.33 -1.43 -7.82
CA SER A 174 -11.80 -1.15 -6.46
C SER A 174 -10.66 -0.90 -5.47
N LEU A 175 -9.47 -1.46 -5.71
CA LEU A 175 -8.30 -1.30 -4.85
C LEU A 175 -7.66 0.10 -4.98
N TYR A 176 -7.99 0.84 -6.04
CA TYR A 176 -7.51 2.22 -6.24
C TYR A 176 -8.40 3.28 -5.57
N LEU A 177 -9.58 2.92 -5.07
CA LEU A 177 -10.56 3.86 -4.54
C LEU A 177 -9.97 4.74 -3.43
N GLN A 178 -9.37 4.12 -2.41
CA GLN A 178 -8.78 4.85 -1.28
C GLN A 178 -7.63 5.76 -1.71
N GLY A 179 -6.74 5.28 -2.59
CA GLY A 179 -5.66 6.11 -3.13
C GLY A 179 -6.19 7.32 -3.92
N ALA A 180 -7.26 7.13 -4.69
CA ALA A 180 -7.90 8.22 -5.44
C ALA A 180 -8.54 9.26 -4.51
N ILE A 181 -9.19 8.82 -3.42
CA ILE A 181 -9.74 9.71 -2.38
C ILE A 181 -8.62 10.54 -1.75
N GLN A 182 -7.51 9.91 -1.32
CA GLN A 182 -6.40 10.61 -0.69
C GLN A 182 -5.80 11.69 -1.59
N LEU A 183 -5.54 11.35 -2.86
CA LEU A 183 -5.03 12.30 -3.85
C LEU A 183 -6.03 13.42 -4.14
N GLY A 184 -7.32 13.09 -4.29
CA GLY A 184 -8.38 14.05 -4.54
C GLY A 184 -8.49 15.08 -3.43
N LEU A 185 -8.55 14.62 -2.17
CA LEU A 185 -8.57 15.47 -0.98
C LEU A 185 -7.33 16.38 -0.93
N GLY A 186 -6.14 15.81 -1.14
CA GLY A 186 -4.88 16.55 -1.10
C GLY A 186 -4.81 17.70 -2.10
N HIS A 187 -5.31 17.49 -3.31
CA HIS A 187 -5.30 18.49 -4.38
C HIS A 187 -6.42 19.53 -4.27
N LEU A 188 -7.55 19.17 -3.64
CA LEU A 188 -8.74 20.02 -3.48
C LEU A 188 -8.92 20.55 -2.05
N SER A 189 -7.82 20.72 -1.31
CA SER A 189 -7.86 21.07 0.11
C SER A 189 -8.62 22.34 0.47
N ASP A 190 -8.59 23.33 -0.43
CA ASP A 190 -9.26 24.61 -0.22
C ASP A 190 -10.79 24.46 -0.29
N GLU A 191 -11.26 23.47 -1.06
CA GLU A 191 -12.68 23.17 -1.24
C GLU A 191 -13.20 22.17 -0.19
N PHE A 192 -12.35 21.24 0.28
CA PHE A 192 -12.73 20.07 1.10
C PHE A 192 -12.05 20.04 2.49
N LEU A 193 -11.70 21.20 3.06
CA LEU A 193 -11.02 21.25 4.36
C LEU A 193 -11.76 20.49 5.49
N PRO A 194 -13.09 20.63 5.70
CA PRO A 194 -13.78 19.87 6.73
C PRO A 194 -13.68 18.36 6.49
N GLU A 195 -13.82 17.91 5.23
CA GLU A 195 -13.70 16.50 4.87
C GLU A 195 -12.29 15.97 5.11
N ILE A 196 -11.25 16.75 4.81
CA ILE A 196 -9.85 16.41 5.12
C ILE A 196 -9.66 16.19 6.61
N LEU A 197 -10.21 17.08 7.45
CA LEU A 197 -10.11 16.94 8.90
C LEU A 197 -10.80 15.67 9.40
N GLY A 198 -11.96 15.35 8.84
CA GLY A 198 -12.66 14.10 9.09
C GLY A 198 -11.86 12.88 8.67
N TYR A 199 -11.35 12.88 7.42
CA TYR A 199 -10.56 11.78 6.87
C TYR A 199 -9.32 11.54 7.72
N ASN A 200 -8.58 12.61 8.03
CA ASN A 200 -7.40 12.59 8.89
C ASN A 200 -7.71 12.04 10.29
N LEU A 201 -8.82 12.45 10.90
CA LEU A 201 -9.24 11.93 12.21
C LEU A 201 -9.48 10.41 12.19
N GLY A 202 -10.00 9.87 11.10
CA GLY A 202 -10.18 8.43 10.94
C GLY A 202 -8.89 7.68 10.63
N TYR A 203 -8.09 8.20 9.69
CA TYR A 203 -6.88 7.53 9.20
C TYR A 203 -5.78 7.45 10.27
N GLU A 204 -5.61 8.51 11.06
CA GLU A 204 -4.54 8.63 12.07
C GLU A 204 -4.81 7.82 13.35
N GLN A 205 -5.90 7.06 13.42
CA GLN A 205 -6.14 6.14 14.53
C GLN A 205 -5.54 4.77 14.22
N LEU A 206 -4.61 4.32 15.05
CA LEU A 206 -3.98 3.01 14.92
C LEU A 206 -5.03 1.87 14.88
N PRO A 207 -5.27 1.21 13.73
CA PRO A 207 -6.24 0.15 13.65
C PRO A 207 -5.60 -1.19 14.03
N LEU A 208 -6.40 -2.10 14.61
CA LEU A 208 -5.94 -3.40 15.10
C LEU A 208 -5.18 -4.21 14.03
N HIS A 209 -5.58 -4.07 12.77
CA HIS A 209 -4.97 -4.85 11.70
C HIS A 209 -3.49 -4.52 11.51
N LEU A 210 -3.03 -3.27 11.68
CA LEU A 210 -1.60 -2.94 11.50
C LEU A 210 -0.72 -3.65 12.54
N LEU A 211 -1.22 -3.83 13.77
CA LEU A 211 -0.52 -4.56 14.84
C LEU A 211 -0.38 -6.05 14.51
N ILE A 212 -1.48 -6.68 14.08
CA ILE A 212 -1.48 -8.10 13.67
C ILE A 212 -0.62 -8.29 12.42
N THR A 213 -0.79 -7.45 11.39
CA THR A 213 0.02 -7.48 10.17
C THR A 213 1.50 -7.38 10.50
N SER A 214 1.92 -6.41 11.33
CA SER A 214 3.33 -6.26 11.74
C SER A 214 3.89 -7.51 12.41
N PHE A 215 3.12 -8.11 13.31
CA PHE A 215 3.51 -9.34 14.01
C PHE A 215 3.69 -10.52 13.05
N GLU A 216 2.70 -10.74 12.17
CA GLU A 216 2.69 -11.89 11.26
C GLU A 216 3.66 -11.76 10.09
N LEU A 217 3.91 -10.55 9.59
CA LEU A 217 4.97 -10.30 8.59
C LEU A 217 6.35 -10.68 9.14
N SER A 218 6.65 -10.31 10.39
CA SER A 218 7.90 -10.68 11.03
C SER A 218 8.06 -12.21 11.15
N GLU A 219 6.98 -12.91 11.52
CA GLU A 219 6.94 -14.38 11.56
C GLU A 219 7.23 -15.00 10.18
N LEU A 220 6.66 -14.41 9.13
CA LEU A 220 6.83 -14.82 7.73
C LEU A 220 8.17 -14.40 7.10
N GLY A 221 9.04 -13.72 7.85
CA GLY A 221 10.32 -13.23 7.33
C GLY A 221 10.14 -12.14 6.27
N ILE A 222 9.18 -11.24 6.49
CA ILE A 222 8.95 -10.00 5.75
C ILE A 222 9.19 -8.84 6.72
N ASP A 223 9.95 -7.81 6.31
CA ASP A 223 10.25 -6.66 7.16
C ASP A 223 8.97 -5.87 7.47
N PRO A 224 8.51 -5.81 8.74
CA PRO A 224 7.26 -5.14 9.09
C PRO A 224 7.43 -3.63 9.28
N TYR A 225 8.60 -3.06 9.03
CA TYR A 225 8.95 -1.72 9.49
C TYR A 225 7.98 -0.62 9.07
N TYR A 226 7.48 -0.63 7.82
CA TYR A 226 6.46 0.31 7.36
C TYR A 226 5.21 0.30 8.27
N PHE A 227 4.71 -0.88 8.63
CA PHE A 227 3.54 -1.04 9.50
C PHE A 227 3.86 -0.75 10.98
N THR A 228 5.06 -1.10 11.43
CA THR A 228 5.49 -0.87 12.82
C THR A 228 5.74 0.61 13.11
N LEU A 229 6.12 1.39 12.10
CA LEU A 229 6.32 2.83 12.23
C LEU A 229 5.04 3.50 12.77
N HIS A 230 3.91 3.27 12.11
CA HIS A 230 2.57 3.74 12.46
C HIS A 230 2.17 3.42 13.91
N VAL A 231 2.58 2.26 14.45
CA VAL A 231 2.32 1.90 15.87
C VAL A 231 2.86 2.95 16.85
N THR A 232 3.96 3.63 16.49
CA THR A 232 4.59 4.63 17.34
C THR A 232 4.14 6.05 17.04
N ILE A 233 4.03 6.43 15.76
CA ILE A 233 3.71 7.81 15.35
C ILE A 233 2.21 8.13 15.51
N ASP A 234 1.32 7.15 15.38
CA ASP A 234 -0.15 7.34 15.41
C ASP A 234 -0.73 7.29 16.85
N ASN A 235 0.12 7.42 17.87
CA ASN A 235 -0.32 7.25 19.25
C ASN A 235 -1.28 8.36 19.72
N ALA A 236 -2.24 8.00 20.56
CA ALA A 236 -3.26 8.91 21.10
C ALA A 236 -2.74 9.95 22.12
N SER A 237 -1.48 9.84 22.58
CA SER A 237 -0.94 10.73 23.63
C SER A 237 -0.36 12.01 23.06
N SER A 238 0.52 11.89 22.07
CA SER A 238 1.21 13.02 21.44
C SER A 238 1.48 12.80 19.95
N GLY A 239 1.03 11.65 19.43
CA GLY A 239 1.18 11.25 18.04
C GLY A 239 0.13 11.89 17.13
N HIS A 240 -0.01 11.33 15.93
CA HIS A 240 -0.91 11.85 14.90
C HIS A 240 -2.37 11.83 15.30
N ALA A 241 -2.86 10.78 15.96
CA ALA A 241 -4.22 10.74 16.50
C ALA A 241 -4.54 11.94 17.42
N TYR A 242 -3.59 12.35 18.27
CA TYR A 242 -3.74 13.54 19.11
C TYR A 242 -3.75 14.83 18.27
N LYS A 243 -2.80 14.97 17.33
CA LYS A 243 -2.71 16.14 16.44
C LYS A 243 -3.97 16.29 15.57
N ALA A 244 -4.56 15.19 15.13
CA ALA A 244 -5.80 15.17 14.36
C ALA A 244 -6.97 15.77 15.15
N VAL A 245 -7.12 15.40 16.42
CA VAL A 245 -8.14 16.01 17.31
C VAL A 245 -7.89 17.51 17.47
N GLN A 246 -6.65 17.93 17.70
CA GLN A 246 -6.36 19.36 17.85
C GLN A 246 -6.62 20.16 16.58
N ALA A 247 -6.26 19.62 15.41
CA ALA A 247 -6.55 20.27 14.14
C ALA A 247 -8.06 20.49 13.94
N VAL A 248 -8.90 19.52 14.33
CA VAL A 248 -10.37 19.68 14.31
C VAL A 248 -10.81 20.82 15.21
N LEU A 249 -10.32 20.89 16.44
CA LEU A 249 -10.72 21.92 17.41
C LEU A 249 -10.22 23.32 17.03
N ASP A 250 -8.99 23.42 16.52
CA ASP A 250 -8.36 24.69 16.13
C ASP A 250 -8.98 25.31 14.87
N LEU A 251 -9.44 24.47 13.93
CA LEU A 251 -10.06 24.91 12.67
C LEU A 251 -11.59 24.99 12.72
N LEU A 252 -12.22 24.61 13.84
CA LEU A 252 -13.67 24.68 14.00
C LEU A 252 -14.14 26.15 13.95
N PRO A 253 -15.05 26.52 13.01
CA PRO A 253 -15.56 27.88 12.96
C PRO A 253 -16.48 28.18 14.15
N ASN A 254 -16.53 29.45 14.53
CA ASN A 254 -17.34 29.97 15.64
C ASN A 254 -18.54 30.81 15.17
N ASP A 255 -18.86 30.75 13.89
CA ASP A 255 -19.97 31.44 13.25
C ASP A 255 -21.06 30.46 12.78
N ASP A 256 -22.03 30.96 12.02
CA ASP A 256 -23.18 30.19 11.53
C ASP A 256 -22.79 29.03 10.60
N SER A 257 -21.57 29.00 10.06
CA SER A 257 -21.07 27.89 9.22
C SER A 257 -20.72 26.62 10.01
N LYS A 258 -20.68 26.69 11.34
CA LYS A 258 -20.29 25.58 12.22
C LYS A 258 -21.11 24.31 12.01
N GLY A 259 -22.42 24.43 11.75
CA GLY A 259 -23.27 23.27 11.49
C GLY A 259 -22.83 22.51 10.25
N GLU A 260 -22.73 23.21 9.11
CA GLU A 260 -22.29 22.64 7.83
C GLU A 260 -20.87 22.07 7.93
N PHE A 261 -19.97 22.76 8.62
CA PHE A 261 -18.60 22.29 8.84
C PHE A 261 -18.58 20.92 9.54
N ILE A 262 -19.38 20.76 10.60
CA ILE A 262 -19.45 19.49 11.36
C ILE A 262 -20.05 18.37 10.49
N GLU A 263 -21.08 18.65 9.70
CA GLU A 263 -21.67 17.67 8.79
C GLU A 263 -20.66 17.17 7.75
N ARG A 264 -19.92 18.09 7.14
CA ARG A 264 -18.87 17.79 6.17
C ARG A 264 -17.69 17.04 6.79
N LEU A 265 -17.28 17.42 8.00
CA LEU A 265 -16.27 16.69 8.77
C LEU A 265 -16.69 15.24 9.03
N ARG A 266 -17.93 15.00 9.43
CA ARG A 266 -18.43 13.63 9.63
C ARG A 266 -18.47 12.84 8.33
N ALA A 267 -18.89 13.45 7.23
CA ALA A 267 -18.86 12.80 5.92
C ALA A 267 -17.42 12.43 5.50
N GLY A 268 -16.45 13.32 5.72
CA GLY A 268 -15.04 13.06 5.46
C GLY A 268 -14.47 11.94 6.33
N TYR A 269 -14.89 11.85 7.59
CA TYR A 269 -14.50 10.73 8.46
C TYR A 269 -14.94 9.38 7.91
N LEU A 270 -16.18 9.29 7.42
CA LEU A 270 -16.76 8.08 6.87
C LEU A 270 -16.13 7.62 5.54
N LEU A 271 -15.38 8.49 4.84
CA LEU A 271 -14.62 8.09 3.66
C LEU A 271 -13.57 7.01 3.98
N ASN A 272 -13.08 6.92 5.22
CA ASN A 272 -12.13 5.88 5.65
C ASN A 272 -12.71 4.45 5.54
N ASP A 273 -14.04 4.33 5.61
CA ASP A 273 -14.74 3.05 5.60
C ASP A 273 -15.27 2.65 4.20
N LEU A 274 -14.93 3.43 3.15
CA LEU A 274 -15.28 3.10 1.77
C LEU A 274 -14.32 2.10 1.13
N GLY A 275 -14.84 1.30 0.20
CA GLY A 275 -14.06 0.34 -0.58
C GLY A 275 -13.77 -0.96 0.16
N ILE A 276 -12.75 -1.67 -0.31
CA ILE A 276 -12.37 -2.97 0.27
C ILE A 276 -11.42 -2.73 1.44
N GLY A 277 -11.83 -3.14 2.64
CA GLY A 277 -11.01 -3.02 3.84
C GLY A 277 -9.82 -4.00 3.85
N SER A 278 -8.76 -3.67 4.60
CA SER A 278 -7.57 -4.52 4.73
C SER A 278 -7.91 -5.96 5.15
N THR A 279 -8.88 -6.15 6.05
CA THR A 279 -9.28 -7.50 6.47
C THR A 279 -10.10 -8.26 5.43
N ASP A 280 -10.77 -7.57 4.50
CA ASP A 280 -11.49 -8.20 3.40
C ASP A 280 -10.51 -8.65 2.32
N ILE A 281 -9.46 -7.85 2.04
CA ILE A 281 -8.34 -8.25 1.18
C ILE A 281 -7.68 -9.52 1.71
N VAL A 282 -7.36 -9.56 3.01
CA VAL A 282 -6.83 -10.77 3.66
C VAL A 282 -7.77 -11.97 3.48
N ARG A 283 -9.09 -11.78 3.62
CA ARG A 283 -10.06 -12.87 3.46
C ARG A 283 -10.26 -13.31 2.01
N ALA A 284 -9.91 -12.47 1.02
CA ALA A 284 -10.11 -12.75 -0.39
C ALA A 284 -9.03 -13.65 -1.00
N PHE A 285 -7.90 -13.87 -0.32
CA PHE A 285 -6.80 -14.66 -0.86
C PHE A 285 -7.16 -16.15 -0.99
N ASP A 286 -7.03 -16.67 -2.22
CA ASP A 286 -7.02 -18.09 -2.51
C ASP A 286 -5.73 -18.47 -3.24
N LEU A 287 -4.95 -19.36 -2.64
CA LEU A 287 -3.62 -19.71 -3.15
C LEU A 287 -3.68 -20.40 -4.52
N GLU A 288 -4.69 -21.24 -4.77
CA GLU A 288 -4.78 -21.96 -6.05
C GLU A 288 -5.27 -21.03 -7.16
N GLU A 289 -6.27 -20.19 -6.88
CA GLU A 289 -6.72 -19.18 -7.84
C GLU A 289 -5.57 -18.22 -8.23
N GLU A 290 -4.76 -17.76 -7.26
CA GLU A 290 -3.62 -16.87 -7.54
C GLU A 290 -2.54 -17.56 -8.39
N VAL A 291 -2.23 -18.84 -8.13
CA VAL A 291 -1.30 -19.62 -8.97
C VAL A 291 -1.84 -19.80 -10.39
N VAL A 292 -3.13 -20.15 -10.52
CA VAL A 292 -3.78 -20.34 -11.81
C VAL A 292 -3.81 -19.02 -12.59
N SER A 293 -4.22 -17.93 -11.96
CA SER A 293 -4.27 -16.60 -12.58
C SER A 293 -2.90 -16.15 -13.07
N MET A 294 -1.87 -16.30 -12.24
CA MET A 294 -0.48 -15.99 -12.60
C MET A 294 -0.01 -16.78 -13.84
N LEU A 295 -0.29 -18.09 -13.89
CA LEU A 295 0.07 -18.93 -15.03
C LEU A 295 -0.69 -18.53 -16.30
N GLU A 296 -1.98 -18.21 -16.20
CA GLU A 296 -2.78 -17.71 -17.32
C GLU A 296 -2.23 -16.38 -17.85
N THR A 297 -1.82 -15.45 -16.98
CA THR A 297 -1.18 -14.20 -17.43
C THR A 297 0.12 -14.49 -18.17
N LYS A 298 0.97 -15.37 -17.64
CA LYS A 298 2.26 -15.72 -18.26
C LYS A 298 2.11 -16.52 -19.55
N SER A 299 1.05 -17.32 -19.68
CA SER A 299 0.83 -18.20 -20.84
C SER A 299 0.82 -17.41 -22.15
N THR A 300 0.31 -16.17 -22.12
CA THR A 300 0.28 -15.21 -23.24
C THR A 300 1.63 -15.10 -23.96
N PHE A 301 2.73 -15.07 -23.19
CA PHE A 301 4.09 -14.99 -23.74
C PHE A 301 4.79 -16.36 -23.75
N GLY A 302 4.49 -17.24 -22.79
CA GLY A 302 5.12 -18.55 -22.64
C GLY A 302 4.73 -19.57 -23.71
N GLN A 303 3.56 -19.41 -24.35
CA GLN A 303 2.99 -20.36 -25.32
C GLN A 303 3.82 -20.63 -26.59
N HIS A 304 4.95 -19.96 -26.78
CA HIS A 304 5.84 -20.14 -27.94
C HIS A 304 7.28 -20.51 -27.56
N MET A 305 7.55 -20.76 -26.27
CA MET A 305 8.93 -20.83 -25.75
C MET A 305 9.42 -22.25 -25.47
N HIS A 306 8.56 -23.26 -25.61
CA HIS A 306 8.92 -24.65 -25.31
C HIS A 306 9.10 -25.49 -26.59
N SER A 307 9.95 -26.51 -26.51
CA SER A 307 10.10 -27.51 -27.59
C SER A 307 9.02 -28.59 -27.51
N ASP A 308 8.68 -29.19 -28.65
CA ASP A 308 7.61 -30.20 -28.75
C ASP A 308 7.96 -31.58 -28.15
N TYR A 309 9.20 -31.73 -27.64
CA TYR A 309 9.68 -32.99 -27.05
C TYR A 309 8.97 -33.34 -25.75
N CYS A 310 8.55 -32.32 -24.97
CA CYS A 310 7.81 -32.55 -23.74
C CYS A 310 6.31 -32.57 -24.04
N ARG A 311 5.67 -33.72 -23.78
CA ARG A 311 4.22 -33.87 -23.90
C ARG A 311 3.60 -34.36 -22.60
N LEU A 312 2.55 -33.68 -22.18
CA LEU A 312 1.70 -34.04 -21.05
C LEU A 312 0.31 -34.33 -21.61
N GLU A 313 -0.19 -35.55 -21.35
CA GLU A 313 -1.49 -36.02 -21.86
C GLU A 313 -1.64 -35.92 -23.39
N GLY A 314 -0.53 -36.08 -24.12
CA GLY A 314 -0.51 -36.00 -25.58
C GLY A 314 -0.41 -34.57 -26.15
N ARG A 315 -0.51 -33.53 -25.32
CA ARG A 315 -0.35 -32.11 -25.70
C ARG A 315 1.06 -31.61 -25.38
N THR A 316 1.61 -30.71 -26.20
CA THR A 316 2.86 -30.01 -25.86
C THR A 316 2.61 -28.95 -24.79
N ILE A 317 3.66 -28.47 -24.13
CA ILE A 317 3.53 -27.34 -23.17
C ILE A 317 2.99 -26.09 -23.86
N ASN A 318 3.44 -25.80 -25.09
CA ASN A 318 2.90 -24.69 -25.87
C ASN A 318 1.40 -24.85 -26.14
N ASP A 319 0.91 -26.06 -26.47
CA ASP A 319 -0.51 -26.32 -26.67
C ASP A 319 -1.34 -26.11 -25.39
N TRP A 320 -0.78 -26.44 -24.23
CA TRP A 320 -1.40 -26.17 -22.93
C TRP A 320 -1.52 -24.67 -22.68
N LEU A 321 -0.41 -23.94 -22.81
CA LEU A 321 -0.35 -22.50 -22.57
C LEU A 321 -1.16 -21.67 -23.59
N ALA A 322 -1.27 -22.14 -24.83
CA ALA A 322 -2.02 -21.45 -25.88
C ALA A 322 -3.54 -21.51 -25.72
N THR A 323 -4.05 -22.38 -24.83
CA THR A 323 -5.50 -22.54 -24.61
C THR A 323 -5.90 -21.87 -23.30
N PRO A 324 -6.63 -20.74 -23.34
CA PRO A 324 -7.03 -20.03 -22.13
C PRO A 324 -7.86 -20.90 -21.16
N GLY A 325 -7.65 -20.71 -19.87
CA GLY A 325 -8.38 -21.41 -18.81
C GLY A 325 -8.01 -22.88 -18.64
N GLN A 326 -6.83 -23.29 -19.14
CA GLN A 326 -6.31 -24.66 -19.01
C GLN A 326 -5.19 -24.79 -17.97
N SER A 327 -4.78 -23.71 -17.30
CA SER A 327 -3.66 -23.74 -16.36
C SER A 327 -3.90 -24.69 -15.19
N ARG A 328 -5.14 -24.82 -14.71
CA ARG A 328 -5.47 -25.78 -13.64
C ARG A 328 -5.29 -27.23 -14.09
N GLN A 329 -5.77 -27.57 -15.28
CA GLN A 329 -5.60 -28.90 -15.86
C GLN A 329 -4.12 -29.20 -16.16
N LEU A 330 -3.36 -28.19 -16.61
CA LEU A 330 -1.91 -28.31 -16.78
C LEU A 330 -1.21 -28.63 -15.45
N LEU A 331 -1.58 -27.94 -14.36
CA LEU A 331 -1.06 -28.22 -13.01
C LEU A 331 -1.39 -29.64 -12.56
N SER A 332 -2.63 -30.10 -12.75
CA SER A 332 -3.03 -31.49 -12.47
C SER A 332 -2.19 -32.48 -13.28
N ALA A 333 -2.00 -32.24 -14.58
CA ALA A 333 -1.19 -33.11 -15.43
C ALA A 333 0.29 -33.16 -15.01
N LEU A 334 0.84 -32.04 -14.52
CA LEU A 334 2.20 -31.97 -13.97
C LEU A 334 2.31 -32.76 -12.65
N GLU A 335 1.29 -32.70 -11.80
CA GLU A 335 1.22 -33.47 -10.57
C GLU A 335 1.08 -34.98 -10.85
N ASP A 336 0.15 -35.39 -11.72
CA ASP A 336 -0.08 -36.79 -12.08
C ASP A 336 1.16 -37.47 -12.70
N ARG A 337 2.02 -36.67 -13.36
CA ARG A 337 3.30 -37.12 -13.92
C ARG A 337 4.46 -37.08 -12.92
N GLY A 338 4.21 -36.65 -11.68
CA GLY A 338 5.20 -36.52 -10.61
C GLY A 338 6.23 -35.41 -10.85
N TRP A 339 5.94 -34.46 -11.74
CA TRP A 339 6.79 -33.27 -11.92
C TRP A 339 6.61 -32.28 -10.78
N ILE A 340 5.37 -32.20 -10.29
CA ILE A 340 4.99 -31.49 -9.08
C ILE A 340 4.65 -32.54 -8.03
N LYS A 341 5.20 -32.37 -6.83
CA LYS A 341 4.90 -33.19 -5.66
C LYS A 341 4.27 -32.31 -4.60
N ARG A 342 2.95 -32.32 -4.53
CA ARG A 342 2.18 -31.56 -3.52
C ARG A 342 2.49 -32.06 -2.11
N ASN A 343 2.37 -31.15 -1.14
CA ASN A 343 2.50 -31.44 0.29
C ASN A 343 3.89 -31.99 0.66
N GLN A 344 4.93 -31.58 -0.07
CA GLN A 344 6.31 -32.01 0.11
C GLN A 344 7.25 -30.80 -0.04
N ASP A 345 8.54 -31.00 0.23
CA ASP A 345 9.54 -29.97 -0.03
C ASP A 345 9.50 -29.59 -1.53
N PRO A 346 9.33 -28.31 -1.88
CA PRO A 346 9.37 -27.87 -3.28
C PRO A 346 10.61 -28.35 -4.03
N GLN A 347 11.75 -28.52 -3.37
CA GLN A 347 12.98 -29.04 -3.97
C GLN A 347 12.84 -30.47 -4.48
N ASP A 348 11.88 -31.26 -3.99
CA ASP A 348 11.61 -32.61 -4.49
C ASP A 348 10.79 -32.62 -5.80
N SER A 349 10.24 -31.47 -6.20
CA SER A 349 9.49 -31.29 -7.45
C SER A 349 10.42 -30.93 -8.60
N ARG A 350 10.39 -31.74 -9.66
CA ARG A 350 11.13 -31.45 -10.90
C ARG A 350 10.77 -30.07 -11.46
N PHE A 351 9.50 -29.70 -11.44
CA PHE A 351 9.05 -28.40 -11.94
C PHE A 351 9.74 -27.24 -11.20
N TRP A 352 9.86 -27.33 -9.87
CA TRP A 352 10.55 -26.33 -9.05
C TRP A 352 12.03 -26.18 -9.46
N GLN A 353 12.72 -27.31 -9.69
CA GLN A 353 14.13 -27.31 -10.12
C GLN A 353 14.34 -26.70 -11.53
N LEU A 354 13.28 -26.57 -12.34
CA LEU A 354 13.37 -25.90 -13.65
C LEU A 354 13.34 -24.37 -13.52
N ILE A 355 12.75 -23.86 -12.44
CA ILE A 355 12.50 -22.42 -12.22
C ILE A 355 13.42 -21.82 -11.15
N ASP A 356 13.86 -22.62 -10.18
CA ASP A 356 14.74 -22.22 -9.07
C ASP A 356 15.96 -23.15 -8.96
N GLY A 357 17.13 -22.56 -8.68
CA GLY A 357 18.39 -23.28 -8.47
C GLY A 357 19.42 -23.19 -9.61
N PRO A 358 20.65 -23.71 -9.39
CA PRO A 358 21.73 -23.63 -10.37
C PRO A 358 21.39 -24.36 -11.68
N GLY A 359 21.37 -23.63 -12.79
CA GLY A 359 21.06 -24.18 -14.12
C GLY A 359 19.57 -24.31 -14.43
N ALA A 360 18.69 -23.69 -13.62
CA ALA A 360 17.27 -23.56 -13.92
C ALA A 360 17.05 -22.97 -15.32
N VAL A 361 16.43 -23.75 -16.21
CA VAL A 361 16.22 -23.37 -17.62
C VAL A 361 15.12 -22.31 -17.79
N MET A 362 14.30 -22.08 -16.76
CA MET A 362 13.28 -21.04 -16.68
C MET A 362 13.67 -19.94 -15.68
N PHE A 363 14.96 -19.77 -15.39
CA PHE A 363 15.47 -18.70 -14.54
C PHE A 363 15.00 -17.32 -15.03
N GLY A 364 14.45 -16.51 -14.11
CA GLY A 364 13.98 -15.15 -14.38
C GLY A 364 12.61 -15.05 -15.06
N VAL A 365 11.91 -16.18 -15.27
CA VAL A 365 10.54 -16.19 -15.82
C VAL A 365 9.51 -15.69 -14.81
N PHE A 366 9.69 -16.04 -13.53
CA PHE A 366 8.79 -15.72 -12.43
C PHE A 366 9.41 -14.65 -11.53
N SER A 367 8.61 -13.69 -11.11
CA SER A 367 8.97 -12.71 -10.09
C SER A 367 9.10 -13.35 -8.71
N GLY A 368 9.63 -12.64 -7.74
CA GLY A 368 9.71 -13.10 -6.36
C GLY A 368 8.35 -13.49 -5.76
N TYR A 369 7.29 -12.72 -6.03
CA TYR A 369 5.93 -13.07 -5.62
C TYR A 369 5.43 -14.37 -6.26
N GLU A 370 5.58 -14.49 -7.58
CA GLU A 370 5.10 -15.65 -8.34
C GLU A 370 5.87 -16.92 -7.97
N MET A 371 7.17 -16.77 -7.65
CA MET A 371 7.98 -17.83 -7.10
C MET A 371 7.46 -18.27 -5.73
N GLN A 372 7.09 -17.33 -4.87
CA GLN A 372 6.53 -17.64 -3.55
C GLN A 372 5.15 -18.30 -3.65
N LEU A 373 4.30 -17.90 -4.59
CA LEU A 373 3.02 -18.57 -4.89
C LEU A 373 3.24 -20.05 -5.22
N LEU A 374 4.10 -20.34 -6.20
CA LEU A 374 4.44 -21.71 -6.60
C LEU A 374 5.05 -22.50 -5.44
N LYS A 375 5.92 -21.85 -4.64
CA LYS A 375 6.55 -22.49 -3.49
C LYS A 375 5.53 -22.93 -2.47
N ASP A 376 4.67 -22.02 -2.03
CA ASP A 376 3.67 -22.29 -1.00
C ASP A 376 2.59 -23.25 -1.51
N TRP A 377 2.26 -23.18 -2.81
CA TRP A 377 1.32 -24.11 -3.44
C TRP A 377 1.90 -25.52 -3.51
N ILE A 378 3.15 -25.71 -3.96
CA ILE A 378 3.80 -27.04 -3.96
C ILE A 378 3.93 -27.56 -2.52
N ALA A 379 4.40 -26.72 -1.59
CA ALA A 379 4.60 -27.07 -0.20
C ALA A 379 3.30 -27.52 0.47
N GLY A 380 2.16 -26.86 0.22
CA GLY A 380 0.89 -27.21 0.85
C GLY A 380 1.00 -27.29 2.38
N ASP A 381 0.70 -28.45 2.96
CA ASP A 381 0.79 -28.67 4.41
C ASP A 381 2.23 -28.98 4.91
N TRP A 382 3.18 -29.13 3.98
CA TRP A 382 4.57 -29.37 4.34
C TRP A 382 5.17 -28.13 5.00
N GLN A 383 5.77 -28.33 6.17
CA GLN A 383 6.51 -27.31 6.89
C GLN A 383 7.98 -27.71 6.95
N ALA A 384 8.86 -26.78 6.59
CA ALA A 384 10.27 -26.92 6.90
C ALA A 384 10.45 -27.07 8.42
N SER A 385 11.43 -27.88 8.84
CA SER A 385 11.68 -28.19 10.26
C SER A 385 12.06 -26.98 11.12
N GLU A 386 12.39 -25.84 10.51
CA GLU A 386 12.69 -24.59 11.21
C GLU A 386 11.42 -23.79 11.54
N GLN A 387 10.71 -24.20 12.59
CA GLN A 387 9.73 -23.31 13.22
C GLN A 387 10.47 -22.20 13.98
N SER A 388 10.53 -21.01 13.41
CA SER A 388 11.03 -19.85 14.14
C SER A 388 10.06 -19.44 15.23
N ASN A 389 10.59 -19.17 16.43
CA ASN A 389 9.81 -18.55 17.50
C ASN A 389 9.24 -17.20 17.00
N PRO A 390 7.91 -17.04 16.91
CA PRO A 390 7.29 -15.81 16.39
C PRO A 390 7.59 -14.57 17.24
N PHE A 391 7.99 -14.76 18.50
CA PHE A 391 8.37 -13.69 19.43
C PHE A 391 9.86 -13.30 19.36
N ARG A 392 10.67 -13.96 18.52
CA ARG A 392 12.05 -13.53 18.26
C ARG A 392 12.06 -12.58 17.07
N THR A 393 12.43 -11.33 17.32
CA THR A 393 12.64 -10.32 16.27
C THR A 393 13.75 -10.77 15.32
N ARG A 394 13.39 -11.07 14.06
CA ARG A 394 14.34 -11.37 12.98
C ARG A 394 14.97 -10.11 12.40
N PHE A 395 14.23 -9.01 12.41
CA PHE A 395 14.66 -7.71 11.92
C PHE A 395 15.26 -6.92 13.09
N ARG A 396 16.59 -6.82 13.15
CA ARG A 396 17.25 -5.83 14.00
C ARG A 396 17.03 -4.45 13.38
N ARG A 397 16.85 -3.42 14.22
CA ARG A 397 16.78 -2.01 13.79
C ARG A 397 17.77 -1.78 12.65
N ARG A 398 17.28 -1.39 11.47
CA ARG A 398 18.14 -0.84 10.43
C ARG A 398 18.95 0.28 11.11
N PRO A 399 20.29 0.23 11.11
CA PRO A 399 21.04 1.37 11.56
C PRO A 399 20.53 2.53 10.72
N VAL A 400 20.10 3.61 11.38
CA VAL A 400 20.01 4.90 10.70
C VAL A 400 21.39 5.05 10.12
N ALA A 401 21.51 4.98 8.79
CA ALA A 401 22.75 5.36 8.15
C ALA A 401 22.97 6.77 8.67
N THR A 402 23.97 6.95 9.53
CA THR A 402 24.57 8.25 9.76
C THR A 402 25.05 8.63 8.38
N THR A 403 24.19 9.31 7.62
CA THR A 403 24.61 10.07 6.47
C THR A 403 25.75 10.90 7.01
N ASP A 404 26.95 10.67 6.48
CA ASP A 404 28.16 11.37 6.87
C ASP A 404 27.81 12.84 7.08
N THR A 405 27.72 13.21 8.35
CA THR A 405 27.27 14.52 8.79
C THR A 405 28.49 15.41 8.74
N GLU A 406 29.13 15.50 7.58
CA GLU A 406 30.32 16.34 7.39
C GLU A 406 30.51 16.79 5.93
N GLN A 407 29.40 17.05 5.24
CA GLN A 407 29.37 18.16 4.30
C GLN A 407 28.24 19.09 4.69
N SER A 408 28.56 20.08 5.53
CA SER A 408 27.82 21.34 5.55
C SER A 408 27.63 21.77 4.09
N PRO A 409 26.40 21.80 3.54
CA PRO A 409 26.22 22.31 2.21
C PRO A 409 26.56 23.79 2.27
N ARG A 410 27.60 24.19 1.55
CA ARG A 410 27.77 25.55 1.04
C ARG A 410 26.38 26.05 0.64
N SER A 411 25.84 27.03 1.37
CA SER A 411 24.59 27.75 1.09
C SER A 411 23.68 27.01 0.10
N ALA A 412 22.96 25.98 0.59
CA ALA A 412 21.95 25.33 -0.25
C ALA A 412 21.04 26.43 -0.80
N PRO A 413 20.81 26.52 -2.12
CA PRO A 413 20.02 27.58 -2.71
C PRO A 413 18.65 27.61 -2.03
N SER A 414 18.21 28.80 -1.59
CA SER A 414 16.86 28.97 -1.07
C SER A 414 15.87 28.72 -2.21
N LEU A 415 15.24 27.56 -2.22
CA LEU A 415 14.14 27.31 -3.14
C LEU A 415 12.96 28.22 -2.76
N PRO A 416 12.30 28.87 -3.73
CA PRO A 416 11.05 29.59 -3.48
C PRO A 416 10.00 28.67 -2.86
N PHE A 417 9.09 29.24 -2.07
CA PHE A 417 8.03 28.49 -1.39
C PHE A 417 7.23 27.62 -2.36
N GLU A 418 6.82 28.15 -3.51
CA GLU A 418 6.07 27.43 -4.53
C GLU A 418 6.81 26.20 -5.04
N LYS A 419 8.15 26.31 -5.20
CA LYS A 419 8.97 25.18 -5.65
C LYS A 419 9.14 24.12 -4.58
N LEU A 420 9.20 24.53 -3.30
CA LEU A 420 9.18 23.57 -2.20
C LEU A 420 7.86 22.81 -2.17
N VAL A 421 6.72 23.51 -2.29
CA VAL A 421 5.39 22.90 -2.34
C VAL A 421 5.29 21.90 -3.50
N GLU A 422 5.73 22.26 -4.71
CA GLU A 422 5.74 21.36 -5.87
C GLU A 422 6.58 20.09 -5.61
N LEU A 423 7.77 20.23 -5.02
CA LEU A 423 8.69 19.10 -4.81
C LEU A 423 8.27 18.16 -3.67
N ILE A 424 7.44 18.63 -2.73
CA ILE A 424 6.88 17.79 -1.67
C ILE A 424 5.52 17.19 -2.05
N ALA A 425 5.07 17.31 -3.31
CA ALA A 425 3.84 16.68 -3.79
C ALA A 425 3.91 15.14 -3.79
N PRO A 426 2.75 14.43 -3.82
CA PRO A 426 2.67 12.96 -3.72
C PRO A 426 3.55 12.14 -4.69
N ASP A 427 3.80 12.62 -5.90
CA ASP A 427 4.70 11.95 -6.86
C ASP A 427 6.19 12.27 -6.67
N SER A 428 6.45 13.46 -6.15
CA SER A 428 7.78 14.09 -6.12
C SER A 428 8.50 13.89 -4.79
N HIS A 429 7.78 13.85 -3.67
CA HIS A 429 8.39 13.75 -2.34
C HIS A 429 9.30 12.52 -2.09
N PRO A 430 9.11 11.33 -2.71
CA PRO A 430 10.01 10.20 -2.49
C PRO A 430 11.28 10.26 -3.36
N THR A 431 11.41 11.25 -4.25
CA THR A 431 12.62 11.46 -5.08
C THR A 431 13.75 12.12 -4.28
N PRO A 432 15.02 12.05 -4.72
CA PRO A 432 16.11 12.77 -4.06
C PRO A 432 15.85 14.27 -3.89
N GLU A 433 15.29 14.92 -4.91
CA GLU A 433 14.91 16.33 -4.89
C GLU A 433 13.77 16.61 -3.91
N GLY A 434 12.75 15.75 -3.88
CA GLY A 434 11.62 15.86 -2.95
C GLY A 434 12.03 15.65 -1.49
N LEU A 435 12.92 14.69 -1.21
CA LEU A 435 13.50 14.47 0.12
C LEU A 435 14.29 15.71 0.58
N ALA A 436 15.08 16.31 -0.30
CA ALA A 436 15.80 17.55 0.00
C ALA A 436 14.83 18.73 0.25
N ALA A 437 13.79 18.88 -0.58
CA ALA A 437 12.77 19.91 -0.41
C ALA A 437 12.01 19.76 0.91
N THR A 438 11.67 18.52 1.30
CA THR A 438 11.03 18.20 2.58
C THR A 438 11.88 18.66 3.76
N ARG A 439 13.18 18.36 3.76
CA ARG A 439 14.12 18.84 4.81
C ARG A 439 14.18 20.36 4.89
N ILE A 440 14.19 21.03 3.73
CA ILE A 440 14.24 22.51 3.67
C ILE A 440 12.94 23.10 4.22
N TYR A 441 11.79 22.59 3.76
CA TYR A 441 10.47 23.04 4.20
C TYR A 441 10.30 22.84 5.71
N ALA A 442 10.57 21.64 6.23
CA ALA A 442 10.46 21.32 7.66
C ALA A 442 11.34 22.23 8.54
N ARG A 443 12.58 22.50 8.09
CA ARG A 443 13.50 23.40 8.78
C ARG A 443 12.98 24.85 8.80
N GLN A 444 12.54 25.36 7.66
CA GLN A 444 12.05 26.72 7.54
C GLN A 444 10.75 26.93 8.34
N LEU A 445 9.86 25.92 8.37
CA LEU A 445 8.64 25.94 9.17
C LEU A 445 8.97 26.03 10.67
N ALA A 446 9.90 25.19 11.15
CA ALA A 446 10.34 25.20 12.55
C ALA A 446 11.02 26.52 12.97
N GLN A 447 11.63 27.23 12.02
CA GLN A 447 12.29 28.52 12.25
C GLN A 447 11.35 29.72 12.10
N GLY A 448 10.10 29.52 11.65
CA GLY A 448 9.20 30.62 11.28
C GLY A 448 9.71 31.46 10.10
N SER A 449 10.59 30.90 9.25
CA SER A 449 11.21 31.57 8.12
C SER A 449 10.59 31.22 6.76
N LEU A 450 9.52 30.41 6.77
CA LEU A 450 8.76 30.09 5.58
C LEU A 450 7.99 31.34 5.11
N THR A 451 8.44 31.97 4.03
CA THR A 451 7.78 33.15 3.44
C THR A 451 7.25 32.82 2.05
N ARG A 452 5.98 33.14 1.81
CA ARG A 452 5.34 33.09 0.50
C ARG A 452 5.74 34.29 -0.35
#